data_AF-A0A7C3V2V7-F1
#
_entry.id   AF-A0A7C3V2V7-F1
#
_cell.length_a   1.000
_cell.length_b   1.000
_cell.length_c   1.000
_cell.angle_alpha   90.00
_cell.angle_beta   90.00
_cell.angle_gamma   90.00
#
_symmetry.space_group_name_H-M   'P 1'
#
loop_
_entity.id
_entity.type
_entity.pdbx_description
1 polymer ?
#
loop_
_entity_poly.entity_id
_entity_poly.type
_entity_poly.pdbx_seq_one_letter_code
_entity_poly.pdbx_strand_id
1 'polypeptide(L)'
;MEFYMLGLIHRAKDGPGLLREWLLRLRPQLITVEVSRYALTFRRTHGEAYKNMIEKASEDLRLRGVKIDERARERLLSFFDIPYEFSVCEEYTSTHGGHLFPVDMGLFSAIYLRQIQRQIERSDLEPLLTDGAAYEEEREKTKARLFFEKGIRTFEYTAEMAQRDRLMARRIRSLARSLNPKTTVHVCGWQHLADPFRAFEGLMPRKVFVYGGPVCL
;
A
#
# COMPACT_ATOMS: atom_id res chain seq x y z
N MET A 1 -14.20 -11.63 -18.51
CA MET A 1 -13.62 -10.60 -17.62
C MET A 1 -12.12 -10.66 -17.75
N GLU A 2 -11.47 -9.54 -18.00
CA GLU A 2 -10.01 -9.40 -17.84
C GLU A 2 -9.67 -9.06 -16.39
N PHE A 3 -8.64 -9.68 -15.83
CA PHE A 3 -8.16 -9.42 -14.47
C PHE A 3 -6.68 -9.03 -14.50
N TYR A 4 -6.37 -7.84 -13.97
CA TYR A 4 -5.01 -7.33 -13.86
C TYR A 4 -4.61 -7.19 -12.39
N MET A 5 -3.41 -7.64 -12.06
CA MET A 5 -2.77 -7.34 -10.78
C MET A 5 -1.68 -6.30 -11.01
N LEU A 6 -1.87 -5.09 -10.48
CA LEU A 6 -0.90 -4.01 -10.52
C LEU A 6 -0.09 -4.05 -9.22
N GLY A 7 1.16 -4.52 -9.33
CA GLY A 7 2.11 -4.52 -8.23
C GLY A 7 2.87 -3.21 -8.17
N LEU A 8 2.82 -2.55 -7.02
CA LEU A 8 3.41 -1.24 -6.77
C LEU A 8 4.46 -1.30 -5.66
N ILE A 9 5.33 -0.30 -5.62
CA ILE A 9 6.16 -0.02 -4.45
C ILE A 9 5.40 0.94 -3.55
N HIS A 10 5.13 0.52 -2.32
CA HIS A 10 4.45 1.34 -1.35
C HIS A 10 5.25 2.62 -1.04
N ARG A 11 4.53 3.74 -0.90
CA ARG A 11 5.08 5.08 -0.66
C ARG A 11 6.08 5.61 -1.71
N ALA A 12 6.18 4.97 -2.88
CA ALA A 12 7.02 5.48 -3.96
C ALA A 12 6.54 6.84 -4.45
N LYS A 13 7.44 7.81 -4.58
CA LYS A 13 7.11 9.19 -4.97
C LYS A 13 6.45 9.27 -6.34
N ASP A 14 6.86 8.42 -7.27
CA ASP A 14 6.37 8.30 -8.65
C ASP A 14 5.12 7.40 -8.77
N GLY A 15 4.80 6.63 -7.72
CA GLY A 15 3.69 5.68 -7.69
C GLY A 15 2.32 6.25 -8.08
N PRO A 16 1.90 7.43 -7.57
CA PRO A 16 0.59 7.99 -7.90
C PRO A 16 0.40 8.27 -9.39
N GLY A 17 1.42 8.83 -10.05
CA GLY A 17 1.38 9.14 -11.48
C GLY A 17 1.27 7.88 -12.33
N LEU A 18 2.15 6.91 -12.06
CA LEU A 18 2.17 5.63 -12.77
C LEU A 18 0.85 4.85 -12.59
N LEU A 19 0.31 4.79 -11.37
CA LEU A 19 -0.97 4.14 -11.12
C LEU A 19 -2.11 4.81 -11.91
N ARG A 20 -2.16 6.16 -11.92
CA ARG A 20 -3.17 6.91 -12.68
C ARG A 20 -3.11 6.58 -14.17
N GLU A 21 -1.91 6.54 -14.76
CA GLU A 21 -1.72 6.17 -16.17
C GLU A 21 -2.25 4.76 -16.48
N TRP A 22 -1.96 3.79 -15.62
CA TRP A 22 -2.45 2.42 -15.78
C TRP A 22 -3.98 2.33 -15.65
N LEU A 23 -4.58 3.04 -14.70
CA LEU A 23 -6.04 3.07 -14.56
C LEU A 23 -6.71 3.68 -15.80
N LEU A 24 -6.18 4.79 -16.32
CA LEU A 24 -6.68 5.43 -17.54
C LEU A 24 -6.55 4.53 -18.77
N ARG A 25 -5.47 3.74 -18.84
CA ARG A 25 -5.22 2.79 -19.93
C ARG A 25 -6.16 1.59 -19.87
N LEU A 26 -6.32 0.98 -18.69
CA LEU A 26 -7.08 -0.26 -18.51
C LEU A 26 -8.60 -0.03 -18.41
N ARG A 27 -9.01 1.19 -18.04
CA ARG A 27 -10.41 1.59 -17.81
C ARG A 27 -11.21 0.56 -17.00
N PRO A 28 -10.74 0.17 -15.79
CA PRO A 28 -11.42 -0.85 -14.99
C PRO A 28 -12.81 -0.42 -14.54
N GLN A 29 -13.72 -1.39 -14.48
CA GLN A 29 -15.06 -1.21 -13.91
C GLN A 29 -15.12 -1.66 -12.44
N LEU A 30 -14.20 -2.53 -12.04
CA LEU A 30 -13.98 -2.94 -10.65
C LEU A 30 -12.51 -2.74 -10.31
N ILE A 31 -12.25 -1.93 -9.29
CA ILE A 31 -10.94 -1.76 -8.68
C ILE A 31 -10.98 -2.32 -7.26
N THR A 32 -9.99 -3.12 -6.92
CA THR A 32 -9.77 -3.59 -5.56
C THR A 32 -8.38 -3.20 -5.10
N VAL A 33 -8.23 -2.81 -3.84
CA VAL A 33 -6.95 -2.34 -3.30
C VAL A 33 -6.57 -3.19 -2.09
N GLU A 34 -5.29 -3.56 -2.00
CA GLU A 34 -4.66 -4.20 -0.84
C GLU A 34 -4.55 -3.21 0.33
N VAL A 35 -5.71 -2.84 0.86
CA VAL A 35 -5.85 -2.10 2.10
C VAL A 35 -7.11 -2.60 2.79
N SER A 36 -7.12 -2.63 4.11
CA SER A 36 -8.29 -3.05 4.86
C SER A 36 -9.20 -1.87 5.16
N ARG A 37 -10.51 -2.13 5.27
CA ARG A 37 -11.47 -1.11 5.73
C ARG A 37 -11.07 -0.53 7.09
N TYR A 38 -10.57 -1.38 7.98
CA TYR A 38 -10.09 -0.96 9.30
C TYR A 38 -8.95 0.06 9.17
N ALA A 39 -7.95 -0.21 8.32
CA ALA A 39 -6.81 0.66 8.12
C ALA A 39 -7.21 2.04 7.56
N LEU A 40 -8.21 2.09 6.68
CA LEU A 40 -8.77 3.35 6.16
C LEU A 40 -9.55 4.11 7.24
N THR A 41 -10.46 3.43 7.96
CA THR A 41 -11.21 4.04 9.05
C THR A 41 -10.29 4.59 10.13
N PHE A 42 -9.27 3.83 10.54
CA PHE A 42 -8.29 4.27 11.52
C PHE A 42 -7.64 5.60 11.12
N ARG A 43 -7.14 5.71 9.89
CA ARG A 43 -6.50 6.92 9.37
C ARG A 43 -7.47 8.08 9.24
N ARG A 44 -8.68 7.85 8.73
CA ARG A 44 -9.73 8.88 8.63
C ARG A 44 -10.14 9.43 10.00
N THR A 45 -10.19 8.59 11.02
CA THR A 45 -10.67 8.98 12.36
C THR A 45 -9.56 9.53 13.25
N HIS A 46 -8.35 8.98 13.18
CA HIS A 46 -7.28 9.31 14.14
C HIS A 46 -6.03 9.91 13.49
N GLY A 47 -5.91 9.90 12.16
CA GLY A 47 -4.69 10.29 11.46
C GLY A 47 -4.26 11.71 11.80
N GLU A 48 -5.17 12.68 11.75
CA GLU A 48 -4.88 14.07 12.09
C GLU A 48 -4.48 14.26 13.57
N ALA A 49 -5.10 13.53 14.49
CA ALA A 49 -4.72 13.59 15.91
C ALA A 49 -3.27 13.12 16.12
N TYR A 50 -2.87 12.02 15.48
CA TYR A 50 -1.49 11.52 15.55
C TYR A 50 -0.50 12.45 14.87
N LYS A 51 -0.84 13.02 13.71
CA LYS A 51 0.00 14.02 13.03
C LYS A 51 0.23 15.24 13.92
N ASN A 52 -0.82 15.80 14.51
CA ASN A 52 -0.70 16.95 15.42
C ASN A 52 0.20 16.66 16.62
N MET A 53 0.13 15.45 17.17
CA MET A 53 1.00 15.04 18.26
C MET A 53 2.47 14.89 17.83
N ILE A 54 2.72 14.36 16.62
CA ILE A 54 4.07 14.30 16.03
C ILE A 54 4.62 15.71 15.78
N GLU A 55 3.80 16.62 15.26
CA GLU A 55 4.21 18.02 15.04
C GLU A 55 4.53 18.71 16.35
N LYS A 56 3.67 18.58 17.36
CA LYS A 56 3.92 19.16 18.68
C LYS A 56 5.21 18.63 19.30
N ALA A 57 5.43 17.31 19.26
CA ALA A 57 6.67 16.71 19.74
C ALA A 57 7.90 17.22 18.97
N SER A 58 7.75 17.46 17.67
CA SER A 58 8.80 18.05 16.82
C SER A 58 9.10 19.50 17.21
N GLU A 59 8.07 20.30 17.49
CA GLU A 59 8.25 21.68 17.97
C GLU A 59 8.94 21.71 19.34
N ASP A 60 8.49 20.89 20.29
CA ASP A 60 9.06 20.77 21.63
C ASP A 60 10.55 20.36 21.59
N LEU A 61 10.91 19.44 20.69
CA LEU A 61 12.30 19.03 20.44
C LEU A 61 13.16 20.16 19.88
N ARG A 62 12.65 20.91 18.89
CA ARG A 62 13.34 22.07 18.32
C ARG A 62 13.58 23.16 19.37
N LEU A 63 12.60 23.42 20.24
CA LEU A 63 12.75 24.38 21.35
C LEU A 63 13.81 23.95 22.37
N ARG A 64 14.01 22.64 22.56
CA ARG A 64 15.10 22.07 23.38
C ARG A 64 16.46 22.06 22.67
N GLY A 65 16.54 22.54 21.43
CA GLY A 65 17.77 22.53 20.63
C GLY A 65 18.12 21.17 20.03
N VAL A 66 17.19 20.20 20.04
CA VAL A 66 17.39 18.88 19.42
C VAL A 66 17.18 18.99 17.91
N LYS A 67 18.16 18.49 17.14
CA LYS A 67 18.08 18.46 15.68
C LYS A 67 17.18 17.31 15.23
N ILE A 68 16.11 17.64 14.50
CA ILE A 68 15.19 16.66 13.92
C ILE A 68 15.66 16.27 12.52
N ASP A 69 15.50 14.99 12.17
CA ASP A 69 15.54 14.55 10.78
C ASP A 69 14.17 14.78 10.13
N GLU A 70 14.09 15.78 9.25
CA GLU A 70 12.86 16.09 8.52
C GLU A 70 12.37 14.91 7.68
N ARG A 71 13.24 14.02 7.19
CA ARG A 71 12.82 12.81 6.46
C ARG A 71 12.15 11.81 7.38
N ALA A 72 12.65 11.66 8.60
CA ALA A 72 12.03 10.81 9.61
C ALA A 72 10.66 11.36 10.01
N ARG A 73 10.56 12.68 10.23
CA ARG A 73 9.30 13.38 10.48
C ARG A 73 8.30 13.19 9.35
N GLU A 74 8.66 13.47 8.09
CA GLU A 74 7.79 13.29 6.91
C GLU A 74 7.31 11.85 6.77
N ARG A 75 8.17 10.87 7.03
CA ARG A 75 7.81 9.44 7.01
C ARG A 75 6.80 9.07 8.11
N LEU A 76 6.97 9.60 9.32
CA LEU A 76 6.02 9.38 10.41
C LEU A 76 4.67 10.02 10.10
N LEU A 77 4.66 11.25 9.58
CA LEU A 77 3.43 11.95 9.18
C LEU A 77 2.70 11.17 8.07
N SER A 78 3.43 10.77 7.02
CA SER A 78 2.86 10.02 5.89
C SER A 78 2.40 8.61 6.22
N PHE A 79 2.83 8.03 7.36
CA PHE A 79 2.28 6.77 7.86
C PHE A 79 0.76 6.86 8.11
N PHE A 80 0.32 8.03 8.60
CA PHE A 80 -1.06 8.31 8.98
C PHE A 80 -1.92 8.82 7.83
N ASP A 81 -1.32 9.12 6.68
CA ASP A 81 -2.05 9.45 5.46
C ASP A 81 -2.77 8.24 4.89
N ILE A 82 -3.88 8.51 4.18
CA ILE A 82 -4.52 7.50 3.34
C ILE A 82 -3.53 7.05 2.27
N PRO A 83 -3.28 5.74 2.12
CA PRO A 83 -2.33 5.25 1.13
C PRO A 83 -2.68 5.73 -0.27
N TYR A 84 -1.67 6.14 -1.04
CA TYR A 84 -1.90 6.72 -2.36
C TYR A 84 -2.58 5.71 -3.31
N GLU A 85 -2.33 4.42 -3.11
CA GLU A 85 -2.93 3.33 -3.87
C GLU A 85 -4.45 3.37 -3.76
N PHE A 86 -4.97 3.74 -2.58
CA PHE A 86 -6.39 3.90 -2.38
C PHE A 86 -6.89 5.26 -2.91
N SER A 87 -6.21 6.36 -2.57
CA SER A 87 -6.69 7.70 -2.94
C SER A 87 -6.71 7.93 -4.46
N VAL A 88 -5.72 7.44 -5.20
CA VAL A 88 -5.69 7.50 -6.67
C VAL A 88 -6.81 6.67 -7.29
N CYS A 89 -7.12 5.50 -6.71
CA CYS A 89 -8.25 4.69 -7.17
C CYS A 89 -9.60 5.34 -6.85
N GLU A 90 -9.72 5.96 -5.67
CA GLU A 90 -10.91 6.70 -5.24
C GLU A 90 -11.16 7.88 -6.18
N GLU A 91 -10.13 8.70 -6.45
CA GLU A 91 -10.15 9.78 -7.44
C GLU A 91 -10.60 9.25 -8.81
N TYR A 92 -9.94 8.21 -9.33
CA TYR A 92 -10.29 7.63 -10.62
C TYR A 92 -11.76 7.21 -10.69
N THR A 93 -12.26 6.46 -9.70
CA THR A 93 -13.66 6.00 -9.70
C THR A 93 -14.67 7.12 -9.53
N SER A 94 -14.31 8.19 -8.81
CA SER A 94 -15.16 9.38 -8.67
C SER A 94 -15.33 10.11 -10.01
N THR A 95 -14.27 10.12 -10.84
CA THR A 95 -14.27 10.80 -12.14
C THR A 95 -14.84 9.94 -13.28
N HIS A 96 -14.52 8.64 -13.30
CA HIS A 96 -14.81 7.75 -14.44
C HIS A 96 -15.92 6.72 -14.14
N GLY A 97 -16.43 6.68 -12.91
CA GLY A 97 -17.36 5.65 -12.44
C GLY A 97 -16.68 4.31 -12.14
N GLY A 98 -17.51 3.30 -11.86
CA GLY A 98 -17.06 1.96 -11.47
C GLY A 98 -17.14 1.73 -9.95
N HIS A 99 -16.55 0.62 -9.50
CA HIS A 99 -16.61 0.21 -8.11
C HIS A 99 -15.21 0.10 -7.50
N LEU A 100 -15.04 0.63 -6.30
CA LEU A 100 -13.80 0.56 -5.53
C LEU A 100 -14.01 -0.22 -4.22
N PHE A 101 -13.20 -1.26 -3.99
CA PHE A 101 -13.24 -2.01 -2.73
C PHE A 101 -11.86 -2.21 -2.08
N PRO A 102 -11.68 -1.82 -0.81
CA PRO A 102 -10.57 -2.31 0.01
C PRO A 102 -10.82 -3.78 0.38
N VAL A 103 -9.90 -4.69 0.01
CA VAL A 103 -10.12 -6.15 0.10
C VAL A 103 -9.22 -6.88 1.09
N ASP A 104 -8.28 -6.20 1.74
CA ASP A 104 -7.34 -6.82 2.67
C ASP A 104 -7.94 -7.13 4.05
N MET A 105 -7.23 -7.91 4.85
CA MET A 105 -7.66 -8.39 6.16
C MET A 105 -7.59 -7.29 7.23
N GLY A 106 -8.73 -6.98 7.85
CA GLY A 106 -8.79 -5.99 8.93
C GLY A 106 -8.10 -6.43 10.23
N LEU A 107 -8.03 -7.73 10.52
CA LEU A 107 -7.44 -8.25 11.76
C LEU A 107 -5.94 -7.91 11.87
N PHE A 108 -5.14 -8.19 10.83
CA PHE A 108 -3.71 -7.86 10.82
C PHE A 108 -3.49 -6.35 10.92
N SER A 109 -4.27 -5.57 10.17
CA SER A 109 -4.25 -4.10 10.31
C SER A 109 -4.57 -3.63 11.72
N ALA A 110 -5.55 -4.25 12.39
CA ALA A 110 -5.95 -3.88 13.75
C ALA A 110 -4.88 -4.21 14.79
N ILE A 111 -4.24 -5.37 14.69
CA ILE A 111 -3.13 -5.75 15.58
C ILE A 111 -1.97 -4.77 15.39
N TYR A 112 -1.55 -4.55 14.14
CA TYR A 112 -0.40 -3.70 13.82
C TYR A 112 -0.62 -2.22 14.19
N LEU A 113 -1.76 -1.64 13.80
CA LEU A 113 -2.05 -0.23 14.10
C LEU A 113 -2.25 0.01 15.60
N ARG A 114 -2.81 -0.94 16.34
CA ARG A 114 -2.89 -0.84 17.82
C ARG A 114 -1.51 -0.90 18.46
N GLN A 115 -0.60 -1.72 17.94
CA GLN A 115 0.76 -1.78 18.46
C GLN A 115 1.49 -0.45 18.23
N ILE A 116 1.38 0.12 17.02
CA ILE A 116 1.94 1.43 16.69
C ILE A 116 1.34 2.53 17.56
N GLN A 117 0.01 2.53 17.73
CA GLN A 117 -0.67 3.45 18.63
C GLN A 117 -0.08 3.38 20.04
N ARG A 118 0.06 2.19 20.63
CA ARG A 118 0.65 2.03 21.96
C ARG A 118 2.10 2.47 22.02
N GLN A 119 2.88 2.23 20.98
CA GLN A 119 4.27 2.69 20.92
C GLN A 119 4.30 4.21 20.94
N ILE A 120 3.54 4.86 20.08
CA ILE A 120 3.49 6.31 19.99
C ILE A 120 2.97 6.96 21.29
N GLU A 121 1.95 6.37 21.93
CA GLU A 121 1.38 6.91 23.18
C GLU A 121 2.29 6.72 24.41
N ARG A 122 3.22 5.75 24.36
CA ARG A 122 4.06 5.37 25.52
C ARG A 122 5.54 5.67 25.35
N SER A 123 5.99 5.99 24.15
CA SER A 123 7.41 6.16 23.83
C SER A 123 7.76 7.63 23.72
N ASP A 124 8.99 7.94 24.06
CA ASP A 124 9.61 9.16 23.61
C ASP A 124 9.66 9.14 22.07
N LEU A 125 9.13 10.19 21.42
CA LEU A 125 9.16 10.33 19.97
C LEU A 125 10.54 10.80 19.48
N GLU A 126 11.41 11.24 20.39
CA GLU A 126 12.75 11.72 20.09
C GLU A 126 13.58 10.72 19.26
N PRO A 127 13.70 9.41 19.59
CA PRO A 127 14.44 8.46 18.76
C PRO A 127 13.84 8.29 17.37
N LEU A 128 12.50 8.34 17.24
CA LEU A 128 11.83 8.20 15.94
C LEU A 128 11.98 9.43 15.05
N LEU A 129 12.15 10.61 15.66
CA LEU A 129 12.31 11.89 14.97
C LEU A 129 13.79 12.27 14.72
N THR A 130 14.72 11.60 15.39
CA THR A 130 16.16 11.87 15.30
C THR A 130 16.93 10.76 14.58
N ASP A 131 16.42 9.52 14.56
CA ASP A 131 17.06 8.41 13.84
C ASP A 131 16.59 8.37 12.37
N GLY A 132 17.43 8.93 11.53
CA GLY A 132 17.29 8.98 10.10
C GLY A 132 17.65 7.67 9.42
N ALA A 133 16.87 6.61 9.64
CA ALA A 133 16.99 5.38 8.86
C ALA A 133 16.56 5.64 7.39
N ALA A 134 17.32 6.42 6.66
CA ALA A 134 17.11 6.81 5.28
C ALA A 134 17.64 5.69 4.39
N TYR A 135 16.84 4.66 4.09
CA TYR A 135 17.23 3.66 3.08
C TYR A 135 16.11 2.70 2.60
N GLU A 136 14.82 2.95 2.86
CA GLU A 136 13.78 1.95 2.56
C GLU A 136 13.30 1.95 1.10
N GLU A 137 12.93 3.10 0.52
CA GLU A 137 12.37 3.14 -0.84
C GLU A 137 13.35 2.66 -1.92
N GLU A 138 14.60 3.12 -1.88
CA GLU A 138 15.62 2.72 -2.87
C GLU A 138 16.04 1.25 -2.72
N ARG A 139 16.02 0.72 -1.49
CA ARG A 139 16.20 -0.72 -1.25
C ARG A 139 15.03 -1.52 -1.80
N GLU A 140 13.79 -1.10 -1.56
CA GLU A 140 12.61 -1.77 -2.10
C GLU A 140 12.59 -1.72 -3.63
N LYS A 141 12.97 -0.60 -4.25
CA LYS A 141 13.18 -0.47 -5.69
C LYS A 141 14.23 -1.46 -6.20
N THR A 142 15.38 -1.54 -5.53
CA THR A 142 16.46 -2.47 -5.90
C THR A 142 16.02 -3.93 -5.78
N LYS A 143 15.33 -4.30 -4.69
CA LYS A 143 14.79 -5.66 -4.48
C LYS A 143 13.79 -6.04 -5.56
N ALA A 144 12.85 -5.14 -5.89
CA ALA A 144 11.86 -5.37 -6.93
C ALA A 144 12.52 -5.56 -8.31
N ARG A 145 13.49 -4.71 -8.66
CA ARG A 145 14.25 -4.85 -9.92
C ARG A 145 15.02 -6.17 -9.99
N LEU A 146 15.72 -6.56 -8.92
CA LEU A 146 16.42 -7.84 -8.87
C LEU A 146 15.46 -9.02 -9.09
N PHE A 147 14.24 -8.94 -8.55
CA PHE A 147 13.22 -9.95 -8.75
C PHE A 147 12.69 -9.98 -10.20
N PHE A 148 12.25 -8.85 -10.74
CA PHE A 148 11.59 -8.81 -12.05
C PHE A 148 12.56 -8.83 -13.24
N GLU A 149 13.73 -8.20 -13.13
CA GLU A 149 14.73 -8.15 -14.21
C GLU A 149 15.68 -9.35 -14.18
N LYS A 150 15.96 -9.93 -13.01
CA LYS A 150 16.97 -10.97 -12.82
C LYS A 150 16.44 -12.28 -12.23
N GLY A 151 15.16 -12.35 -11.84
CA GLY A 151 14.58 -13.54 -11.21
C GLY A 151 15.11 -13.80 -9.79
N ILE A 152 15.89 -12.89 -9.21
CA ILE A 152 16.51 -13.07 -7.90
C ILE A 152 15.49 -12.75 -6.82
N ARG A 153 15.09 -13.76 -6.04
CA ARG A 153 14.21 -13.58 -4.88
C ARG A 153 14.99 -12.94 -3.73
N THR A 154 14.65 -11.70 -3.41
CA THR A 154 15.27 -10.90 -2.35
C THR A 154 14.36 -10.68 -1.13
N PHE A 155 13.23 -11.40 -1.10
CA PHE A 155 12.26 -11.36 -0.01
C PHE A 155 11.74 -12.77 0.29
N GLU A 156 11.34 -12.99 1.53
CA GLU A 156 10.66 -14.21 1.97
C GLU A 156 9.14 -14.03 1.83
N TYR A 157 8.48 -14.99 1.19
CA TYR A 157 7.02 -14.99 1.09
C TYR A 157 6.44 -15.69 2.32
N THR A 158 5.84 -14.92 3.23
CA THR A 158 5.45 -15.41 4.56
C THR A 158 4.10 -16.15 4.56
N ALA A 159 3.84 -16.91 5.63
CA ALA A 159 2.53 -17.54 5.85
C ALA A 159 1.39 -16.52 5.99
N GLU A 160 1.66 -15.36 6.58
CA GLU A 160 0.70 -14.25 6.66
C GLU A 160 0.33 -13.74 5.26
N MET A 161 1.32 -13.50 4.39
CA MET A 161 1.08 -13.09 3.01
C MET A 161 0.21 -14.11 2.27
N ALA A 162 0.50 -15.41 2.42
CA ALA A 162 -0.29 -16.48 1.82
C ALA A 162 -1.76 -16.44 2.29
N GLN A 163 -2.00 -16.15 3.58
CA GLN A 163 -3.34 -16.05 4.14
C GLN A 163 -4.07 -14.80 3.62
N ARG A 164 -3.39 -13.66 3.54
CA ARG A 164 -3.93 -12.42 2.97
C ARG A 164 -4.32 -12.62 1.50
N ASP A 165 -3.46 -13.24 0.70
CA ASP A 165 -3.72 -13.48 -0.73
C ASP A 165 -4.92 -14.38 -0.98
N ARG A 166 -5.05 -15.48 -0.24
CA ARG A 166 -6.23 -16.36 -0.34
C ARG A 166 -7.52 -15.61 0.01
N LEU A 167 -7.50 -14.77 1.05
CA LEU A 167 -8.65 -13.98 1.44
C LEU A 167 -9.01 -12.94 0.36
N MET A 168 -8.02 -12.18 -0.13
CA MET A 168 -8.20 -11.18 -1.16
C MET A 168 -8.72 -11.79 -2.45
N ALA A 169 -8.10 -12.87 -2.93
CA ALA A 169 -8.54 -13.59 -4.12
C ALA A 169 -10.00 -14.08 -4.00
N ARG A 170 -10.40 -14.61 -2.84
CA ARG A 170 -11.79 -15.01 -2.58
C ARG A 170 -12.76 -13.83 -2.65
N ARG A 171 -12.40 -12.70 -2.02
CA ARG A 171 -13.23 -11.48 -2.02
C ARG A 171 -13.37 -10.90 -3.42
N ILE A 172 -12.27 -10.77 -4.15
CA ILE A 172 -12.23 -10.29 -5.54
C ILE A 172 -13.11 -11.18 -6.41
N ARG A 173 -13.00 -12.50 -6.29
CA ARG A 173 -13.84 -13.45 -7.04
C ARG A 173 -15.33 -13.28 -6.74
N SER A 174 -15.68 -13.04 -5.48
CA SER A 174 -17.07 -12.76 -5.10
C SER A 174 -17.58 -11.47 -5.74
N LEU A 175 -16.80 -10.39 -5.68
CA LEU A 175 -17.14 -9.09 -6.27
C LEU A 175 -17.25 -9.16 -7.79
N ALA A 176 -16.30 -9.82 -8.44
CA ALA A 176 -16.30 -10.04 -9.89
C ALA A 176 -17.54 -10.80 -10.35
N ARG A 177 -17.98 -11.83 -9.60
CA ARG A 177 -19.22 -12.57 -9.91
C ARG A 177 -20.47 -11.71 -9.73
N SER A 178 -20.55 -10.92 -8.66
CA SER A 178 -21.74 -10.12 -8.38
C SER A 178 -21.90 -8.92 -9.30
N LEU A 179 -20.80 -8.29 -9.70
CA LEU A 179 -20.81 -7.06 -10.51
C LEU A 179 -20.62 -7.32 -12.00
N ASN A 180 -20.12 -8.52 -12.36
CA ASN A 180 -19.82 -8.94 -13.73
C ASN A 180 -19.06 -7.89 -14.57
N PRO A 181 -17.93 -7.33 -14.07
CA PRO A 181 -17.18 -6.32 -14.80
C PRO A 181 -16.47 -6.93 -16.02
N LYS A 182 -16.34 -6.14 -17.09
CA LYS A 182 -15.49 -6.46 -18.25
C LYS A 182 -14.02 -6.47 -17.86
N THR A 183 -13.57 -5.48 -17.09
CA THR A 183 -12.18 -5.32 -16.63
C THR A 183 -12.14 -5.09 -15.13
N THR A 184 -11.34 -5.92 -14.43
CA THR A 184 -11.05 -5.81 -13.00
C THR A 184 -9.57 -5.54 -12.79
N VAL A 185 -9.24 -4.60 -11.91
CA VAL A 185 -7.88 -4.30 -11.46
C VAL A 185 -7.77 -4.56 -9.97
N HIS A 186 -6.72 -5.28 -9.57
CA HIS A 186 -6.30 -5.40 -8.18
C HIS A 186 -4.97 -4.68 -7.99
N VAL A 187 -4.97 -3.66 -7.14
CA VAL A 187 -3.80 -2.86 -6.78
C VAL A 187 -3.21 -3.43 -5.48
N CYS A 188 -1.94 -3.83 -5.52
CA CYS A 188 -1.25 -4.52 -4.43
C CYS A 188 0.24 -4.16 -4.37
N GLY A 189 0.91 -4.50 -3.27
CA GLY A 189 2.36 -4.47 -3.18
C GLY A 189 2.99 -5.47 -4.16
N TRP A 190 4.11 -5.09 -4.77
CA TRP A 190 4.76 -5.88 -5.83
C TRP A 190 5.11 -7.31 -5.41
N GLN A 191 5.36 -7.57 -4.12
CA GLN A 191 5.66 -8.92 -3.62
C GLN A 191 4.50 -9.90 -3.85
N HIS A 192 3.25 -9.42 -3.86
CA HIS A 192 2.06 -10.24 -4.13
C HIS A 192 2.00 -10.75 -5.58
N LEU A 193 2.75 -10.14 -6.50
CA LEU A 193 2.88 -10.66 -7.86
C LEU A 193 3.62 -12.01 -7.91
N ALA A 194 4.43 -12.35 -6.91
CA ALA A 194 5.10 -13.66 -6.90
C ALA A 194 4.11 -14.82 -6.77
N ASP A 195 3.07 -14.66 -5.94
CA ASP A 195 1.98 -15.64 -5.71
C ASP A 195 2.40 -17.12 -5.82
N PRO A 196 3.36 -17.60 -4.99
CA PRO A 196 3.88 -18.97 -5.10
C PRO A 196 2.83 -20.03 -4.80
N PHE A 197 1.76 -19.68 -4.09
CA PHE A 197 0.64 -20.57 -3.78
C PHE A 197 -0.52 -20.46 -4.76
N ARG A 198 -0.35 -19.67 -5.84
CA ARG A 198 -1.32 -19.54 -6.94
C ARG A 198 -2.72 -19.14 -6.44
N ALA A 199 -2.79 -18.32 -5.39
CA ALA A 199 -4.04 -17.90 -4.75
C ALA A 199 -4.98 -17.20 -5.74
N PHE A 200 -4.43 -16.48 -6.72
CA PHE A 200 -5.19 -15.74 -7.72
C PHE A 200 -5.45 -16.54 -9.02
N GLU A 201 -4.97 -17.78 -9.16
CA GLU A 201 -5.06 -18.56 -10.41
C GLU A 201 -6.47 -18.65 -10.99
N GLY A 202 -7.48 -18.84 -10.15
CA GLY A 202 -8.88 -18.90 -10.58
C GLY A 202 -9.47 -17.59 -11.13
N LEU A 203 -8.70 -16.50 -11.11
CA LEU A 203 -9.02 -15.23 -11.76
C LEU A 203 -8.18 -14.99 -13.04
N MET A 204 -7.21 -15.86 -13.34
CA MET A 204 -6.29 -15.78 -14.47
C MET A 204 -5.61 -14.40 -14.60
N PRO A 205 -4.79 -13.99 -13.60
CA PRO A 205 -4.23 -12.65 -13.54
C PRO A 205 -3.20 -12.37 -14.63
N ARG A 206 -3.35 -11.20 -15.29
CA ARG A 206 -2.24 -10.52 -15.97
C ARG A 206 -1.49 -9.70 -14.92
N LYS A 207 -0.23 -10.05 -14.67
CA LYS A 207 0.59 -9.43 -13.61
C LYS A 207 1.44 -8.31 -14.21
N VAL A 208 1.31 -7.11 -13.66
CA VAL A 208 2.01 -5.92 -14.14
C VAL A 208 2.76 -5.32 -12.97
N PHE A 209 4.08 -5.24 -13.10
CA PHE A 209 4.88 -4.48 -12.16
C PHE A 209 4.96 -3.03 -12.65
N VAL A 210 4.47 -2.09 -11.84
CA VAL A 210 4.35 -0.69 -12.20
C VAL A 210 5.59 0.06 -11.70
N TYR A 211 6.62 0.13 -12.55
CA TYR A 211 7.89 0.80 -12.26
C TYR A 211 8.59 1.26 -13.54
N GLY A 212 8.91 2.56 -13.64
CA GLY A 212 9.87 3.11 -14.62
C GLY A 212 9.59 2.89 -16.12
N GLY A 213 8.43 2.35 -16.50
CA GLY A 213 8.05 1.95 -17.85
C GLY A 213 7.12 0.72 -17.84
N PRO A 214 6.57 0.29 -18.99
CA PRO A 214 5.69 -0.88 -19.02
C PRO A 214 6.51 -2.17 -18.93
N VAL A 215 6.60 -2.76 -17.74
CA VAL A 215 7.06 -4.16 -17.59
C VAL A 215 5.83 -5.05 -17.43
N CYS A 216 5.45 -5.72 -18.52
CA CYS A 216 4.53 -6.87 -18.47
C CYS A 216 5.35 -8.12 -18.16
N LEU A 217 4.85 -8.95 -17.24
CA LEU A 217 5.34 -10.32 -16.99
C LEU A 217 4.37 -11.33 -17.57
#